data_AF-A0A415I447-F1
#
_entry.id   AF-A0A415I447-F1
#
_cell.length_a   1.000
_cell.length_b   1.000
_cell.length_c   1.000
_cell.angle_alpha   90.00
_cell.angle_beta   90.00
_cell.angle_gamma   90.00
#
_symmetry.space_group_name_H-M   'P 1'
#
loop_
_entity.id
_entity.type
_entity.pdbx_description
1 polymer ?
#
loop_
_entity_poly.entity_id
_entity_poly.type
_entity_poly.pdbx_seq_one_letter_code
_entity_poly.pdbx_strand_id
1 'polypeptide(L)'
;MNRNEVTLQKMFSMIIEELRENSRWGTAHIYQATSNAFSTFVNNQELPLRKLNSAILKRFENHLRQRNCSWNTVSTYIKTIRSVYHRAVDMKCARYIPRLFEHVYTGTRADRKKSLETSDISYLVRQTEMSIQETNYLSQNQQTKVFFVLMFMLRGIPFVDLAYLHKRDLQGNVLSYRRRKTGRALTV
;
A
#
# COMPACT_ATOMS: atom_id res chain seq x y z
N MET A 1 -8.82 22.43 -34.59
CA MET A 1 -8.01 22.79 -33.40
C MET A 1 -8.32 21.81 -32.27
N ASN A 2 -7.51 20.76 -32.11
CA ASN A 2 -7.76 19.74 -31.09
C ASN A 2 -7.42 20.31 -29.71
N ARG A 3 -8.44 20.47 -28.85
CA ARG A 3 -8.22 20.55 -27.39
C ARG A 3 -7.35 19.35 -27.01
N ASN A 4 -6.23 19.60 -26.33
CA ASN A 4 -5.37 18.58 -25.74
C ASN A 4 -6.22 17.54 -25.01
N GLU A 5 -6.43 16.38 -25.64
CA GLU A 5 -7.31 15.35 -25.12
C GLU A 5 -6.65 14.73 -23.89
N VAL A 6 -7.30 14.83 -22.73
CA VAL A 6 -6.75 14.30 -21.48
C VAL A 6 -6.83 12.78 -21.50
N THR A 7 -5.69 12.13 -21.27
CA THR A 7 -5.54 10.68 -21.28
C THR A 7 -5.46 10.15 -19.87
N LEU A 8 -5.80 8.87 -19.69
CA LEU A 8 -5.71 8.23 -18.38
C LEU A 8 -4.28 8.26 -17.83
N GLN A 9 -3.29 8.03 -18.69
CA GLN A 9 -1.87 8.07 -18.34
C GLN A 9 -1.42 9.45 -17.88
N LYS A 10 -1.84 10.54 -18.54
CA LYS A 10 -1.55 11.91 -18.11
C LYS A 10 -2.14 12.21 -16.73
N MET A 11 -3.37 11.75 -16.47
CA MET A 11 -3.98 11.87 -15.14
C MET A 11 -3.19 11.11 -14.07
N PHE A 12 -2.71 9.90 -14.39
CA PHE A 12 -1.83 9.15 -13.49
C PHE A 12 -0.57 9.93 -13.17
N SER A 13 0.16 10.43 -14.17
CA SER A 13 1.41 11.16 -13.96
C SER A 13 1.20 12.39 -13.07
N MET A 14 0.17 13.19 -13.35
CA MET A 14 -0.16 14.37 -12.53
C MET A 14 -0.44 13.99 -11.07
N ILE A 15 -1.25 12.96 -10.82
CA ILE A 15 -1.58 12.53 -9.45
C ILE A 15 -0.36 11.92 -8.75
N ILE A 16 0.52 11.22 -9.47
CA ILE A 16 1.75 10.64 -8.91
C ILE A 16 2.68 11.75 -8.44
N GLU A 17 2.87 12.80 -9.24
CA GLU A 17 3.70 13.96 -8.84
C GLU A 17 3.09 14.69 -7.64
N GLU A 18 1.77 14.96 -7.65
CA GLU A 18 1.07 15.54 -6.49
C GLU A 18 1.28 14.69 -5.22
N LEU A 19 1.20 13.36 -5.32
CA LEU A 19 1.43 12.47 -4.18
C LEU A 19 2.89 12.51 -3.70
N ARG A 20 3.87 12.65 -4.60
CA ARG A 20 5.30 12.75 -4.25
C ARG A 20 5.61 14.07 -3.57
N GLU A 21 5.12 15.18 -4.09
CA GLU A 21 5.23 16.51 -3.49
C GLU A 21 4.67 16.52 -2.06
N ASN A 22 3.57 15.81 -1.84
CA ASN A 22 2.95 15.64 -0.53
C ASN A 22 3.60 14.53 0.34
N SER A 23 4.77 14.01 -0.03
CA SER A 23 5.50 12.94 0.68
C SER A 23 4.71 11.64 0.89
N ARG A 24 3.72 11.36 0.02
CA ARG A 24 2.88 10.14 0.06
C ARG A 24 3.43 9.05 -0.85
N TRP A 25 4.72 8.74 -0.68
CA TRP A 25 5.50 7.81 -1.51
C TRP A 25 4.86 6.43 -1.70
N GLY A 26 4.32 5.84 -0.63
CA GLY A 26 3.67 4.53 -0.70
C GLY A 26 2.42 4.52 -1.58
N THR A 27 1.63 5.60 -1.54
CA THR A 27 0.46 5.75 -2.43
C THR A 27 0.91 6.03 -3.86
N ALA A 28 1.90 6.92 -4.05
CA ALA A 28 2.47 7.23 -5.37
C ALA A 28 3.00 5.95 -6.07
N HIS A 29 3.67 5.07 -5.32
CA HIS A 29 4.16 3.79 -5.83
C HIS A 29 3.03 2.90 -6.37
N ILE A 30 1.90 2.79 -5.66
CA ILE A 30 0.73 2.01 -6.12
C ILE A 30 0.15 2.61 -7.40
N TYR A 31 0.05 3.94 -7.48
CA TYR A 31 -0.43 4.64 -8.67
C TYR A 31 0.51 4.42 -9.86
N GLN A 32 1.83 4.52 -9.65
CA GLN A 32 2.82 4.24 -10.68
C GLN A 32 2.75 2.80 -11.17
N ALA A 33 2.69 1.82 -10.26
CA ALA A 33 2.60 0.41 -10.61
C ALA A 33 1.31 0.10 -11.40
N THR A 34 0.19 0.73 -11.01
CA THR A 34 -1.08 0.63 -11.74
C THR A 34 -0.96 1.23 -13.14
N SER A 35 -0.40 2.45 -13.26
CA SER A 35 -0.18 3.13 -14.54
C SER A 35 0.70 2.29 -15.48
N ASN A 36 1.80 1.74 -14.96
CA ASN A 36 2.71 0.89 -15.73
C ASN A 36 2.00 -0.37 -16.24
N ALA A 37 1.26 -1.07 -15.36
CA ALA A 37 0.52 -2.26 -15.73
C ALA A 37 -0.57 -1.96 -16.77
N PHE A 38 -1.26 -0.83 -16.63
CA PHE A 38 -2.28 -0.40 -17.59
C PHE A 38 -1.66 -0.02 -18.94
N SER A 39 -0.57 0.74 -18.94
CA SER A 39 0.16 1.12 -20.16
C SER A 39 0.65 -0.11 -20.90
N THR A 40 1.20 -1.12 -20.22
CA THR A 40 1.55 -2.41 -20.84
C THR A 40 0.33 -3.08 -21.48
N PHE A 41 -0.82 -3.09 -20.78
CA PHE A 41 -2.06 -3.69 -21.30
C PHE A 41 -2.56 -3.03 -22.60
N VAL A 42 -2.37 -1.72 -22.75
CA VAL A 42 -2.74 -0.96 -23.97
C VAL A 42 -1.58 -0.79 -24.95
N ASN A 43 -0.53 -1.63 -24.86
CA ASN A 43 0.66 -1.56 -25.73
C ASN A 43 1.31 -0.16 -25.76
N ASN A 44 1.37 0.50 -24.60
CA ASN A 44 1.89 1.85 -24.40
C ASN A 44 1.20 2.95 -25.22
N GLN A 45 0.02 2.68 -25.78
CA GLN A 45 -0.79 3.71 -26.42
C GLN A 45 -1.52 4.54 -25.36
N GLU A 46 -1.53 5.87 -25.54
CA GLU A 46 -2.32 6.72 -24.68
C GLU A 46 -3.81 6.39 -24.83
N LEU A 47 -4.52 6.21 -23.71
CA LEU A 47 -5.95 5.98 -23.70
C LEU A 47 -6.66 7.28 -23.34
N PRO A 48 -7.38 7.92 -24.27
CA PRO A 48 -8.18 9.07 -23.93
C PRO A 48 -9.31 8.72 -22.96
N LEU A 49 -9.55 9.59 -21.97
CA LEU A 49 -10.55 9.34 -20.93
C LEU A 49 -11.95 9.08 -21.47
N ARG A 50 -12.34 9.76 -22.57
CA ARG A 50 -13.64 9.55 -23.22
C ARG A 50 -13.82 8.14 -23.80
N LYS A 51 -12.74 7.42 -24.06
CA LYS A 51 -12.76 6.05 -24.59
C LYS A 51 -12.82 4.99 -23.47
N LEU A 52 -12.56 5.37 -22.22
CA LEU A 52 -12.64 4.45 -21.08
C LEU A 52 -14.09 3.98 -20.90
N ASN A 53 -14.29 2.67 -20.86
CA ASN A 53 -15.60 2.05 -20.71
C ASN A 53 -15.49 0.72 -19.93
N SER A 54 -16.63 0.16 -19.55
CA SER A 54 -16.70 -1.08 -18.75
C SER A 54 -16.03 -2.27 -19.43
N ALA A 55 -16.06 -2.35 -20.77
CA ALA A 55 -15.43 -3.43 -21.52
C ALA A 55 -13.90 -3.37 -21.47
N ILE A 56 -13.31 -2.17 -21.58
CA ILE A 56 -11.85 -1.98 -21.40
C ILE A 56 -11.44 -2.36 -19.99
N LEU A 57 -12.20 -1.91 -18.97
CA LEU A 57 -11.93 -2.24 -17.58
C LEU A 57 -12.00 -3.75 -17.32
N LYS A 58 -12.99 -4.45 -17.91
CA LYS A 58 -13.10 -5.90 -17.78
C LYS A 58 -11.97 -6.65 -18.48
N ARG A 59 -11.56 -6.19 -19.67
CA ARG A 59 -10.39 -6.73 -20.37
C ARG A 59 -9.10 -6.53 -19.57
N PHE A 60 -8.94 -5.37 -18.92
CA PHE A 60 -7.80 -5.11 -18.06
C PHE A 60 -7.78 -6.03 -16.83
N GLU A 61 -8.92 -6.23 -16.17
CA GLU A 61 -9.04 -7.21 -15.08
C GLU A 61 -8.60 -8.61 -15.53
N ASN A 62 -9.12 -9.08 -16.67
CA ASN A 62 -8.77 -10.39 -17.22
C ASN A 62 -7.28 -10.48 -17.56
N HIS A 63 -6.68 -9.43 -18.12
CA HIS A 63 -5.25 -9.34 -18.38
C HIS A 63 -4.42 -9.50 -17.09
N LEU A 64 -4.80 -8.81 -16.01
CA LEU A 64 -4.12 -8.97 -14.72
C LEU A 64 -4.22 -10.40 -14.18
N ARG A 65 -5.38 -11.04 -14.36
CA ARG A 65 -5.58 -12.45 -13.97
C ARG A 65 -4.74 -13.41 -14.79
N GLN A 66 -4.61 -13.19 -16.10
CA GLN A 66 -3.74 -13.97 -16.99
C GLN A 66 -2.27 -13.83 -16.63
N ARG A 67 -1.86 -12.68 -16.06
CA ARG A 67 -0.52 -12.47 -15.50
C ARG A 67 -0.35 -13.03 -14.08
N ASN A 68 -1.24 -13.90 -13.62
CA ASN A 68 -1.23 -14.50 -12.29
C ASN A 68 -1.27 -13.49 -11.12
N CYS A 69 -1.75 -12.27 -11.34
CA CYS A 69 -1.92 -11.31 -10.25
C CYS A 69 -2.99 -11.80 -9.27
N SER A 70 -2.73 -11.67 -7.96
CA SER A 70 -3.72 -12.00 -6.93
C SER A 70 -4.98 -11.14 -7.06
N TRP A 71 -6.12 -11.63 -6.56
CA TRP A 71 -7.37 -10.84 -6.55
C TRP A 71 -7.23 -9.51 -5.78
N ASN A 72 -6.38 -9.47 -4.76
CA ASN A 72 -6.09 -8.23 -4.03
C ASN A 72 -5.29 -7.24 -4.88
N THR A 73 -4.33 -7.73 -5.67
CA THR A 73 -3.59 -6.90 -6.63
C THR A 73 -4.54 -6.34 -7.70
N VAL A 74 -5.39 -7.19 -8.27
CA VAL A 74 -6.43 -6.79 -9.24
C VAL A 74 -7.32 -5.70 -8.67
N SER A 75 -7.89 -5.93 -7.48
CA SER A 75 -8.74 -4.97 -6.78
C SER A 75 -8.03 -3.65 -6.52
N THR A 76 -6.76 -3.69 -6.12
CA THR A 76 -5.93 -2.50 -5.88
C THR A 76 -5.77 -1.66 -7.15
N TYR A 77 -5.46 -2.30 -8.28
CA TYR A 77 -5.27 -1.59 -9.55
C TYR A 77 -6.59 -1.03 -10.09
N ILE A 78 -7.68 -1.80 -10.04
CA ILE A 78 -9.01 -1.33 -10.48
C ILE A 78 -9.49 -0.15 -9.61
N LYS A 79 -9.34 -0.22 -8.28
CA LYS A 79 -9.69 0.90 -7.38
C LYS A 79 -8.83 2.14 -7.62
N THR A 80 -7.56 1.94 -7.96
CA THR A 80 -6.66 3.04 -8.32
C THR A 80 -7.13 3.71 -9.61
N ILE A 81 -7.43 2.96 -10.68
CA ILE A 81 -8.01 3.51 -11.92
C ILE A 81 -9.33 4.24 -11.63
N ARG A 82 -10.19 3.66 -10.78
CA ARG A 82 -11.45 4.30 -10.35
C ARG A 82 -11.20 5.65 -9.68
N SER A 83 -10.20 5.73 -8.82
CA SER A 83 -9.82 6.98 -8.13
C SER A 83 -9.31 8.03 -9.12
N VAL A 84 -8.46 7.63 -10.07
CA VAL A 84 -7.95 8.51 -11.14
C VAL A 84 -9.10 9.01 -12.04
N TYR A 85 -10.02 8.13 -12.41
CA TYR A 85 -11.19 8.49 -13.20
C TYR A 85 -12.11 9.47 -12.45
N HIS A 86 -12.42 9.23 -11.17
CA HIS A 86 -13.23 10.16 -10.38
C HIS A 86 -12.55 11.53 -10.25
N ARG A 87 -11.23 11.57 -10.00
CA ARG A 87 -10.47 12.83 -10.01
C ARG A 87 -10.58 13.56 -11.34
N ALA A 88 -10.54 12.84 -12.46
CA ALA A 88 -10.72 13.43 -13.79
C ALA A 88 -12.14 13.98 -14.01
N VAL A 89 -13.16 13.34 -13.43
CA VAL A 89 -14.54 13.84 -13.43
C VAL A 89 -14.65 15.13 -12.61
N ASP A 90 -14.07 15.15 -11.41
CA ASP A 90 -14.06 16.34 -10.53
C ASP A 90 -13.37 17.54 -11.19
N MET A 91 -12.29 17.28 -11.94
CA MET A 91 -11.56 18.28 -12.73
C MET A 91 -12.24 18.65 -14.06
N LYS A 92 -13.43 18.10 -14.35
CA LYS A 92 -14.19 18.30 -15.60
C LYS A 92 -13.44 17.87 -16.86
N CYS A 93 -12.45 16.99 -16.73
CA CYS A 93 -11.70 16.38 -17.84
C CYS A 93 -12.40 15.13 -18.42
N ALA A 94 -13.31 14.52 -17.66
CA ALA A 94 -14.14 13.39 -18.09
C ALA A 94 -15.61 13.59 -17.70
N ARG A 95 -16.52 12.97 -18.46
CA ARG A 95 -17.94 12.89 -18.06
C ARG A 95 -18.13 11.76 -17.07
N TYR A 96 -19.01 11.97 -16.09
CA TYR A 96 -19.44 10.90 -15.20
C TYR A 96 -20.26 9.85 -15.96
N ILE A 97 -19.90 8.58 -15.80
CA ILE A 97 -20.57 7.43 -16.39
C ILE A 97 -21.07 6.57 -15.23
N PRO A 98 -22.39 6.51 -14.99
CA PRO A 98 -22.95 5.64 -13.97
C PRO A 98 -22.49 4.20 -14.18
N ARG A 99 -22.17 3.48 -13.08
CA ARG A 99 -21.87 2.05 -13.09
C ARG A 99 -20.66 1.63 -13.95
N LEU A 100 -19.78 2.56 -14.33
CA LEU A 100 -18.59 2.28 -15.15
C LEU A 100 -17.71 1.13 -14.62
N PHE A 101 -17.66 0.95 -13.30
CA PHE A 101 -16.87 -0.09 -12.64
C PHE A 101 -17.72 -1.19 -11.98
N GLU A 102 -18.99 -1.34 -12.36
CA GLU A 102 -19.92 -2.31 -11.73
C GLU A 102 -19.48 -3.76 -11.94
N HIS A 103 -18.97 -4.10 -13.13
CA HIS A 103 -18.65 -5.48 -13.52
C HIS A 103 -17.18 -5.88 -13.33
N VAL A 104 -16.42 -5.07 -12.59
CA VAL A 104 -15.02 -5.35 -12.25
C VAL A 104 -14.81 -5.61 -10.76
N TYR A 105 -13.90 -6.53 -10.46
CA TYR A 105 -13.62 -6.96 -9.10
C TYR A 105 -12.96 -5.84 -8.29
N THR A 106 -13.63 -5.44 -7.22
CA THR A 106 -13.14 -4.46 -6.24
C THR A 106 -13.27 -4.95 -4.80
N GLY A 107 -13.38 -6.26 -4.59
CA GLY A 107 -13.43 -6.87 -3.26
C GLY A 107 -12.07 -6.99 -2.58
N THR A 108 -12.04 -7.61 -1.41
CA THR A 108 -10.82 -7.96 -0.67
C THR A 108 -10.88 -9.44 -0.30
N ARG A 109 -9.78 -10.18 -0.47
CA ARG A 109 -9.64 -11.57 -0.01
C ARG A 109 -8.64 -11.68 1.14
N ALA A 110 -9.01 -12.43 2.17
CA ALA A 110 -8.20 -12.73 3.34
C ALA A 110 -8.23 -14.24 3.64
N ASP A 111 -7.98 -15.04 2.60
CA ASP A 111 -8.02 -16.50 2.60
C ASP A 111 -6.84 -17.17 3.31
N ARG A 112 -5.73 -16.45 3.52
CA ARG A 112 -4.54 -16.96 4.22
C ARG A 112 -4.48 -16.46 5.67
N LYS A 113 -4.49 -17.38 6.64
CA LYS A 113 -4.17 -17.10 8.04
C LYS A 113 -2.73 -16.60 8.15
N LYS A 114 -2.55 -15.41 8.73
CA LYS A 114 -1.25 -14.77 8.96
C LYS A 114 -0.94 -14.55 10.45
N SER A 115 -1.89 -14.83 11.32
CA SER A 115 -1.72 -14.72 12.77
C SER A 115 -0.87 -15.87 13.28
N LEU A 116 0.03 -15.56 14.20
CA LEU A 116 0.77 -16.55 14.99
C LEU A 116 -0.09 -17.03 16.15
N GLU A 117 0.11 -18.27 16.58
CA GLU A 117 -0.52 -18.80 17.78
C GLU A 117 0.19 -18.30 19.05
N THR A 118 -0.48 -18.35 20.19
CA THR A 118 0.12 -17.96 21.48
C THR A 118 1.36 -18.78 21.82
N SER A 119 1.38 -20.07 21.44
CA SER A 119 2.54 -20.94 21.59
C SER A 119 3.74 -20.44 20.79
N ASP A 120 3.52 -19.99 19.55
CA ASP A 120 4.58 -19.50 18.66
C ASP A 120 5.21 -18.22 19.23
N ILE A 121 4.37 -17.29 19.69
CA ILE A 121 4.82 -16.05 20.33
C ILE A 121 5.58 -16.36 21.62
N SER A 122 5.04 -17.25 22.46
CA SER A 122 5.69 -17.64 23.73
C SER A 122 7.07 -18.26 23.50
N TYR A 123 7.19 -19.10 22.47
CA TYR A 123 8.46 -19.68 22.07
C TYR A 123 9.44 -18.61 21.59
N LEU A 124 9.01 -17.68 20.72
CA LEU A 124 9.84 -16.60 20.21
C LEU A 124 10.37 -15.70 21.32
N VAL A 125 9.53 -15.34 22.30
CA VAL A 125 9.94 -14.52 23.46
C VAL A 125 11.02 -15.23 24.27
N ARG A 126 10.77 -16.48 24.69
CA ARG A 126 11.73 -17.26 25.49
C ARG A 126 13.07 -17.44 24.79
N GLN A 127 13.05 -17.80 23.51
CA GLN A 127 14.28 -17.99 22.74
C GLN A 127 15.07 -16.69 22.59
N THR A 128 14.38 -15.56 22.47
CA THR A 128 15.00 -14.24 22.37
C THR A 128 15.65 -13.85 23.70
N GLU A 129 14.99 -14.08 24.84
CA GLU A 129 15.54 -13.83 26.17
C GLU A 129 16.82 -14.63 26.42
N MET A 130 16.81 -15.94 26.12
CA MET A 130 18.00 -16.79 26.24
C MET A 130 19.16 -16.28 25.39
N SER A 131 18.88 -15.88 24.14
CA SER A 131 19.92 -15.38 23.22
C SER A 131 20.59 -14.11 23.73
N ILE A 132 19.87 -13.24 24.44
CA ILE A 132 20.42 -12.00 25.03
C ILE A 132 21.28 -12.32 26.25
N GLN A 133 20.93 -13.36 27.02
CA GLN A 133 21.66 -13.76 28.23
C GLN A 133 22.97 -14.49 27.92
N GLU A 134 23.02 -15.24 26.82
CA GLU A 134 24.17 -16.08 26.46
C GLU A 134 25.39 -15.29 25.95
N THR A 135 25.19 -14.12 25.33
CA THR A 135 26.27 -13.38 24.68
C THR A 135 25.98 -11.89 24.54
N ASN A 136 27.03 -11.07 24.65
CA ASN A 136 26.97 -9.63 24.35
C ASN A 136 26.92 -9.32 22.85
N TYR A 137 27.13 -10.32 21.99
CA TYR A 137 27.12 -10.17 20.53
C TYR A 137 25.99 -10.97 19.89
N LEU A 138 24.98 -10.26 19.40
CA LEU A 138 23.85 -10.86 18.70
C LEU A 138 24.12 -10.94 17.20
N SER A 139 23.96 -12.13 16.61
CA SER A 139 23.89 -12.31 15.16
C SER A 139 22.72 -11.52 14.56
N GLN A 140 22.75 -11.26 13.25
CA GLN A 140 21.68 -10.53 12.56
C GLN A 140 20.30 -11.20 12.74
N ASN A 141 20.24 -12.53 12.76
CA ASN A 141 19.01 -13.27 13.02
C ASN A 141 18.51 -13.07 14.45
N GLN A 142 19.41 -13.08 15.44
CA GLN A 142 19.04 -12.79 16.84
C GLN A 142 18.56 -11.35 17.01
N GLN A 143 19.24 -10.36 16.40
CA GLN A 143 18.79 -8.96 16.41
C GLN A 143 17.38 -8.81 15.81
N THR A 144 17.08 -9.52 14.72
CA THR A 144 15.75 -9.52 14.10
C THR A 144 14.68 -10.04 15.07
N LYS A 145 14.97 -11.11 15.81
CA LYS A 145 14.06 -11.64 16.84
C LYS A 145 13.87 -10.65 17.99
N VAL A 146 14.94 -9.99 18.45
CA VAL A 146 14.87 -8.92 19.46
C VAL A 146 13.94 -7.80 19.00
N PHE A 147 14.11 -7.30 17.77
CA PHE A 147 13.21 -6.26 17.24
C PHE A 147 11.76 -6.75 17.12
N PHE A 148 11.54 -7.99 16.68
CA PHE A 148 10.20 -8.56 16.60
C PHE A 148 9.53 -8.65 17.97
N VAL A 149 10.23 -9.18 18.99
CA VAL A 149 9.71 -9.29 20.36
C VAL A 149 9.47 -7.90 20.94
N LEU A 150 10.38 -6.95 20.74
CA LEU A 150 10.19 -5.56 21.17
C LEU A 150 8.95 -4.94 20.52
N MET A 151 8.76 -5.15 19.21
CA MET A 151 7.56 -4.68 18.50
C MET A 151 6.28 -5.25 19.12
N PHE A 152 6.28 -6.55 19.44
CA PHE A 152 5.16 -7.23 20.09
C PHE A 152 4.87 -6.64 21.48
N MET A 153 5.90 -6.52 22.33
CA MET A 153 5.78 -6.00 23.70
C MET A 153 5.32 -4.54 23.74
N LEU A 154 5.71 -3.73 22.75
CA LEU A 154 5.24 -2.36 22.58
C LEU A 154 3.86 -2.29 21.88
N ARG A 155 2.96 -3.20 22.26
CA ARG A 155 1.56 -3.31 21.76
C ARG A 155 1.46 -3.41 20.23
N GLY A 156 2.38 -4.13 19.60
CA GLY A 156 2.39 -4.32 18.15
C GLY A 156 2.76 -3.05 17.38
N ILE A 157 3.70 -2.25 17.88
CA ILE A 157 4.24 -1.09 17.15
C ILE A 157 4.81 -1.55 15.80
N PRO A 158 4.51 -0.86 14.68
CA PRO A 158 5.09 -1.19 13.38
C PRO A 158 6.58 -0.88 13.36
N PHE A 159 7.30 -1.64 12.53
CA PHE A 159 8.74 -1.49 12.37
C PHE A 159 9.17 -0.06 12.01
N VAL A 160 8.44 0.61 11.10
CA VAL A 160 8.77 2.01 10.72
C VAL A 160 8.61 2.99 11.89
N ASP A 161 7.69 2.74 12.82
CA ASP A 161 7.53 3.60 13.98
C ASP A 161 8.65 3.32 15.00
N LEU A 162 8.97 2.03 15.22
CA LEU A 162 10.10 1.60 16.04
C LEU A 162 11.44 2.16 15.56
N ALA A 163 11.71 2.13 14.25
CA ALA A 163 12.95 2.61 13.66
C ALA A 163 13.15 4.14 13.81
N TYR A 164 12.09 4.89 14.11
CA TYR A 164 12.14 6.34 14.32
C TYR A 164 11.99 6.73 15.80
N LEU A 165 11.89 5.76 16.71
CA LEU A 165 11.88 6.04 18.16
C LEU A 165 13.25 6.55 18.62
N HIS A 166 13.22 7.54 19.49
CA HIS A 166 14.39 8.09 20.16
C HIS A 166 14.33 7.77 21.65
N LYS A 167 15.48 7.70 22.32
CA LYS A 167 15.53 7.49 23.78
C LYS A 167 14.72 8.54 24.56
N ARG A 168 14.68 9.78 24.09
CA ARG A 168 13.88 10.89 24.68
C ARG A 168 12.37 10.67 24.62
N ASP A 169 11.90 9.78 23.75
CA ASP A 169 10.49 9.46 23.59
C ASP A 169 10.00 8.57 24.76
N LEU A 170 10.93 8.00 25.54
CA LEU A 170 10.69 7.32 26.79
C LEU A 170 10.93 8.28 27.96
N GLN A 171 9.89 8.55 28.74
CA GLN A 171 9.96 9.38 29.95
C GLN A 171 9.42 8.57 31.13
N GLY A 172 10.30 8.27 32.09
CA GLY A 172 9.99 7.27 33.12
C GLY A 172 9.66 5.93 32.47
N ASN A 173 8.44 5.44 32.70
CA ASN A 173 7.94 4.17 32.14
C ASN A 173 6.96 4.37 30.98
N VAL A 174 6.92 5.56 30.40
CA VAL A 174 5.93 5.93 29.39
C VAL A 174 6.61 6.22 28.06
N LEU A 175 6.27 5.45 27.03
CA LEU A 175 6.75 5.67 25.66
C LEU A 175 5.72 6.47 24.86
N SER A 176 6.08 7.68 24.42
CA SER A 176 5.21 8.55 23.63
C SER A 176 5.75 8.78 22.22
N TYR A 177 4.96 8.49 21.19
CA TYR A 177 5.38 8.64 19.80
C TYR A 177 4.23 9.00 18.86
N ARG A 178 4.56 9.40 17.62
CA ARG A 178 3.58 9.72 16.58
C ARG A 178 3.67 8.70 15.44
N ARG A 179 2.56 8.00 15.17
CA ARG A 179 2.44 7.04 14.06
C ARG A 179 2.82 7.69 12.74
N ARG A 180 3.81 7.16 12.03
CA ARG A 180 4.27 7.65 10.72
C ARG A 180 3.17 7.55 9.67
N LYS A 181 2.37 6.49 9.70
CA LYS A 181 1.31 6.26 8.71
C LYS A 181 0.11 7.19 8.88
N THR A 182 -0.29 7.48 10.11
CA THR A 182 -1.58 8.15 10.41
C THR A 182 -1.44 9.48 11.13
N GLY A 183 -0.24 9.85 11.58
CA GLY A 183 0.01 11.03 12.38
C GLY A 183 -0.58 10.96 13.80
N ARG A 184 -1.20 9.85 14.20
CA ARG A 184 -1.82 9.68 15.52
C ARG A 184 -0.73 9.61 16.61
N ALA A 185 -0.86 10.45 17.62
CA ALA A 185 -0.06 10.34 18.84
C ALA A 185 -0.52 9.13 19.65
N LEU A 186 0.44 8.34 20.13
CA LEU A 186 0.24 7.17 20.96
C LEU A 186 1.16 7.23 22.16
N THR A 187 0.67 6.68 23.27
CA THR A 187 1.39 6.53 24.52
C THR A 187 1.21 5.09 24.98
N VAL A 188 2.31 4.41 25.31
CA VAL A 188 2.39 2.99 25.65
C VAL A 188 3.08 2.83 26.99
#